data_AF-A0A1M3D513-F1
#
_entry.id   AF-A0A1M3D513-F1
#
_cell.length_a   1.000
_cell.length_b   1.000
_cell.length_c   1.000
_cell.angle_alpha   90.00
_cell.angle_beta   90.00
_cell.angle_gamma   90.00
#
_symmetry.space_group_name_H-M   'P 1'
#
loop_
_entity.id
_entity.type
_entity.pdbx_description
1 polymer ?
#
loop_
_entity_poly.entity_id
_entity_poly.type
_entity_poly.pdbx_seq_one_letter_code
_entity_poly.pdbx_strand_id
1 'polypeptide(L)'
;MAVLEADYAYEGPFYTFNPITSVAAFRALNRLVTKYFGFEDGVIIKKGRKGPIVDAKTILIYETWQRGVFQSLFGIAEMFEGFNHVAVLYHLDRYKAFIENDKRFRADAIKITQLINKYYEKTAKKEQLVRDNVFETQNEQDYETHPEEVQDKQEAINEQISQ
;
A
#
# COMPACT_ATOMS: atom_id res chain seq x y z
N MET A 1 -35.23 -20.05 -17.71
CA MET A 1 -34.20 -19.82 -16.67
C MET A 1 -33.25 -18.76 -17.21
N ALA A 2 -33.41 -17.52 -16.78
CA ALA A 2 -32.48 -16.45 -17.13
C ALA A 2 -31.29 -16.53 -16.17
N VAL A 3 -30.12 -16.85 -16.71
CA VAL A 3 -28.85 -16.75 -16.01
C VAL A 3 -28.57 -15.25 -15.85
N LEU A 4 -28.63 -14.75 -14.62
CA LEU A 4 -28.22 -13.39 -14.30
C LEU A 4 -26.68 -13.35 -14.31
N GLU A 5 -26.11 -12.96 -15.44
CA GLU A 5 -24.75 -12.41 -15.49
C GLU A 5 -24.79 -11.09 -14.71
N ALA A 6 -24.38 -11.17 -13.44
CA ALA A 6 -24.12 -9.98 -12.65
C ALA A 6 -22.73 -9.46 -13.05
N ASP A 7 -22.70 -8.45 -13.90
CA ASP A 7 -21.56 -7.58 -14.13
C ASP A 7 -21.15 -6.94 -12.79
N TYR A 8 -20.25 -7.58 -12.04
CA TYR A 8 -19.66 -7.04 -10.81
C TYR A 8 -18.56 -6.02 -11.12
N ALA A 9 -18.85 -5.04 -11.97
CA ALA A 9 -18.03 -3.86 -12.14
C ALA A 9 -18.27 -2.93 -10.93
N TYR A 10 -17.61 -3.23 -9.81
CA TYR A 10 -17.56 -2.30 -8.69
C TYR A 10 -16.65 -1.13 -9.08
N GLU A 11 -17.23 0.00 -9.45
CA GLU A 11 -16.51 1.26 -9.70
C GLU A 11 -16.16 1.93 -8.36
N GLY A 12 -15.01 1.57 -7.80
CA GLY A 12 -14.43 2.33 -6.69
C GLY A 12 -13.93 3.70 -7.17
N PRO A 13 -13.79 4.71 -6.27
CA PRO A 13 -13.29 6.02 -6.66
C PRO A 13 -11.90 5.89 -7.33
N PHE A 14 -11.80 6.33 -8.58
CA PHE A 14 -10.53 6.39 -9.33
C PHE A 14 -9.64 7.49 -8.75
N TYR A 15 -8.84 7.18 -7.74
CA TYR A 15 -7.62 7.95 -7.54
C TYR A 15 -6.59 7.41 -8.52
N THR A 16 -6.09 8.28 -9.40
CA THR A 16 -5.02 8.03 -10.38
C THR A 16 -3.69 7.77 -9.69
N PHE A 17 -3.58 6.68 -8.93
CA PHE A 17 -2.31 6.07 -8.60
C PHE A 17 -2.08 4.96 -9.62
N ASN A 18 -0.92 4.93 -10.26
CA ASN A 18 -0.51 3.76 -11.05
C ASN A 18 -0.68 2.52 -10.16
N PRO A 19 -1.49 1.52 -10.54
CA PRO A 19 -1.74 0.35 -9.71
C PRO A 19 -0.41 -0.37 -9.46
N ILE A 20 0.10 -0.31 -8.23
CA ILE A 20 1.29 -1.06 -7.83
C ILE A 20 0.81 -2.47 -7.50
N THR A 21 0.63 -3.27 -8.55
CA THR A 21 0.14 -4.63 -8.41
C THR A 21 1.28 -5.50 -7.86
N SER A 22 1.39 -5.62 -6.54
CA SER A 22 2.46 -6.44 -5.94
C SER A 22 2.16 -6.90 -4.51
N VAL A 23 2.66 -8.10 -4.19
CA VAL A 23 2.70 -8.64 -2.82
C VAL A 23 3.48 -7.72 -1.88
N ALA A 24 4.51 -7.02 -2.37
CA ALA A 24 5.30 -6.08 -1.58
C ALA A 24 4.45 -4.87 -1.13
N ALA A 25 3.65 -4.29 -2.02
CA ALA A 25 2.73 -3.21 -1.69
C ALA A 25 1.69 -3.66 -0.65
N PHE A 26 1.12 -4.86 -0.82
CA PHE A 26 0.22 -5.43 0.19
C PHE A 26 0.90 -5.59 1.55
N ARG A 27 2.13 -6.13 1.60
CA ARG A 27 2.88 -6.28 2.86
C ARG A 27 3.15 -4.94 3.53
N ALA A 28 3.44 -3.89 2.77
CA ALA A 28 3.64 -2.54 3.29
C ALA A 28 2.35 -2.00 3.93
N LEU A 29 1.21 -2.10 3.23
CA LEU A 29 -0.10 -1.72 3.78
C LEU A 29 -0.43 -2.51 5.05
N ASN A 30 -0.27 -3.83 5.01
CA ASN A 30 -0.53 -4.70 6.15
C ASN A 30 0.30 -4.28 7.38
N ARG A 31 1.58 -3.95 7.20
CA ARG A 31 2.44 -3.46 8.30
C ARG A 31 1.94 -2.13 8.87
N LEU A 32 1.53 -1.18 8.04
CA LEU A 32 1.01 0.11 8.49
C LEU A 32 -0.26 -0.06 9.33
N VAL A 33 -1.20 -0.88 8.86
CA VAL A 33 -2.46 -1.16 9.57
C VAL A 33 -2.18 -1.93 10.87
N THR A 34 -1.35 -2.97 10.83
CA THR A 34 -0.96 -3.77 12.00
C THR A 34 -0.32 -2.89 13.08
N LYS A 35 0.60 -2.02 12.68
CA LYS A 35 1.28 -1.08 13.59
C LYS A 35 0.31 -0.07 14.21
N TYR A 36 -0.64 0.47 13.43
CA TYR A 36 -1.63 1.42 13.94
C TYR A 36 -2.47 0.81 15.07
N PHE A 37 -2.92 -0.44 14.90
CA PHE A 37 -3.73 -1.14 15.90
C PHE A 37 -2.90 -1.76 17.05
N GLY A 38 -1.57 -1.69 17.01
CA GLY A 38 -0.70 -2.27 18.03
C GLY A 38 -0.73 -3.80 18.06
N PHE A 39 -0.99 -4.44 16.92
CA PHE A 39 -0.99 -5.90 16.81
C PHE A 39 0.39 -6.44 16.45
N GLU A 40 0.58 -7.74 16.68
CA GLU A 40 1.74 -8.48 16.17
C GLU A 40 1.66 -8.68 14.65
N ASP A 41 2.82 -8.78 14.01
CA ASP A 41 2.93 -8.98 12.56
C ASP A 41 2.14 -10.22 12.09
N GLY A 42 1.31 -10.01 11.07
CA GLY A 42 0.52 -11.07 10.44
C GLY A 42 -0.76 -11.48 11.19
N VAL A 43 -1.05 -10.92 12.36
CA VAL A 43 -2.30 -11.22 13.10
C VAL A 43 -3.55 -10.87 12.28
N ILE A 44 -3.51 -9.77 11.53
CA ILE A 44 -4.62 -9.32 10.67
C ILE A 44 -4.89 -10.33 9.55
N ILE A 45 -3.86 -11.02 9.06
CA ILE A 45 -3.96 -11.96 7.93
C ILE A 45 -4.59 -13.29 8.33
N LYS A 46 -4.41 -13.69 9.60
CA LYS A 46 -4.91 -14.95 10.15
C LYS A 46 -6.44 -14.96 10.32
N LYS A 47 -7.00 -16.13 10.57
CA LYS A 47 -8.43 -16.38 10.82
C LYS A 47 -9.00 -15.76 12.11
N GLY A 48 -8.30 -14.80 12.74
CA GLY A 48 -8.78 -14.11 13.93
C GLY A 48 -10.12 -13.40 13.72
N ARG A 49 -11.04 -13.57 14.67
CA ARG A 49 -12.41 -13.02 14.65
C ARG A 49 -12.70 -12.02 15.77
N LYS A 50 -11.68 -11.56 16.51
CA LYS A 50 -11.87 -10.53 17.54
C LYS A 50 -12.25 -9.20 16.87
N GLY A 51 -13.22 -8.46 17.43
CA GLY A 51 -13.74 -7.22 16.84
C GLY A 51 -12.67 -6.27 16.27
N PRO A 52 -11.68 -5.84 17.08
CA PRO A 52 -10.61 -4.96 16.59
C PRO A 52 -9.76 -5.54 15.45
N ILE A 53 -9.55 -6.86 15.42
CA ILE A 53 -8.83 -7.53 14.32
C ILE A 53 -9.68 -7.53 13.06
N VAL A 54 -10.99 -7.76 13.20
CA VAL A 54 -11.95 -7.72 12.08
C VAL A 54 -12.03 -6.31 11.50
N ASP A 55 -12.02 -5.27 12.33
CA ASP A 55 -12.06 -3.88 11.88
C ASP A 55 -10.76 -3.51 11.14
N ALA A 56 -9.61 -3.85 11.71
CA ALA A 56 -8.31 -3.66 11.06
C ALA A 56 -8.22 -4.39 9.71
N LYS A 57 -8.73 -5.63 9.64
CA LYS A 57 -8.82 -6.41 8.41
C LYS A 57 -9.73 -5.75 7.37
N THR A 58 -10.88 -5.24 7.81
CA THR A 58 -11.85 -4.54 6.96
C THR A 58 -11.21 -3.31 6.31
N ILE A 59 -10.47 -2.51 7.09
CA ILE A 59 -9.76 -1.33 6.59
C ILE A 59 -8.63 -1.74 5.63
N LEU A 60 -7.83 -2.76 5.97
CA LEU A 60 -6.75 -3.26 5.10
C LEU A 60 -7.30 -3.72 3.74
N ILE A 61 -8.39 -4.49 3.73
CA ILE A 61 -9.03 -4.97 2.49
C ILE A 61 -9.51 -3.79 1.65
N TYR A 62 -10.18 -2.81 2.25
CA TYR A 62 -10.65 -1.63 1.55
C TYR A 62 -9.49 -0.84 0.93
N GLU A 63 -8.43 -0.55 1.69
CA GLU A 63 -7.25 0.18 1.18
C GLU A 63 -6.51 -0.60 0.09
N THR A 64 -6.46 -1.94 0.18
CA THR A 64 -5.88 -2.80 -0.84
C THR A 64 -6.65 -2.69 -2.16
N TRP A 65 -7.98 -2.75 -2.08
CA TRP A 65 -8.88 -2.61 -3.24
C TRP A 65 -8.81 -1.21 -3.85
N GLN A 66 -8.98 -0.18 -3.01
CA GLN A 66 -9.05 1.22 -3.41
C GLN A 66 -7.80 1.72 -4.14
N ARG A 67 -6.65 1.09 -3.89
CA ARG A 67 -5.35 1.45 -4.47
C ARG A 67 -4.94 0.56 -5.64
N GLY A 68 -5.77 -0.41 -6.01
CA GLY A 68 -5.44 -1.36 -7.07
C GLY A 68 -4.18 -2.17 -6.78
N VAL A 69 -3.92 -2.52 -5.51
CA VAL A 69 -2.77 -3.39 -5.15
C VAL A 69 -2.95 -4.80 -5.74
N PHE A 70 -4.19 -5.22 -5.93
CA PHE A 70 -4.55 -6.36 -6.74
C PHE A 70 -5.70 -5.97 -7.67
N GLN A 71 -5.74 -6.58 -8.86
CA GLN A 71 -6.75 -6.32 -9.88
C GLN A 71 -8.03 -7.15 -9.69
N SER A 72 -8.03 -8.10 -8.75
CA SER A 72 -9.17 -9.00 -8.54
C SER A 72 -9.42 -9.28 -7.06
N LEU A 73 -10.68 -9.55 -6.73
CA LEU A 73 -11.10 -9.98 -5.39
C LEU A 73 -10.43 -11.31 -4.99
N PHE A 74 -10.16 -12.18 -5.96
CA PHE A 74 -9.40 -13.42 -5.75
C PHE A 74 -7.97 -13.13 -5.31
N GLY A 75 -7.27 -12.22 -5.99
CA GLY A 75 -5.90 -11.83 -5.62
C GLY A 75 -5.83 -11.22 -4.21
N ILE A 76 -6.85 -10.44 -3.81
CA ILE A 76 -6.95 -9.96 -2.43
C ILE A 76 -7.17 -11.15 -1.47
N ALA A 77 -8.09 -12.06 -1.79
CA ALA A 77 -8.44 -13.19 -0.93
C ALA A 77 -7.25 -14.12 -0.65
N GLU A 78 -6.40 -14.37 -1.65
CA GLU A 78 -5.19 -15.21 -1.51
C GLU A 78 -4.21 -14.67 -0.46
N MET A 79 -4.27 -13.37 -0.16
CA MET A 79 -3.44 -12.77 0.87
C MET A 79 -3.92 -13.01 2.29
N PHE A 80 -5.14 -13.55 2.49
CA PHE A 80 -5.75 -13.80 3.80
C PHE A 80 -5.99 -15.28 4.05
N GLU A 81 -5.67 -15.76 5.25
CA GLU A 81 -5.74 -17.18 5.57
C GLU A 81 -7.18 -17.69 5.58
N GLY A 82 -7.51 -18.57 4.63
CA GLY A 82 -8.83 -19.18 4.49
C GLY A 82 -9.94 -18.21 4.10
N PHE A 83 -9.57 -17.13 3.41
CA PHE A 83 -10.53 -16.24 2.76
C PHE A 83 -10.84 -16.74 1.35
N ASN A 84 -12.05 -16.45 0.91
CA ASN A 84 -12.45 -16.52 -0.49
C ASN A 84 -12.88 -15.12 -0.95
N HIS A 85 -13.12 -14.94 -2.25
CA HIS A 85 -13.54 -13.66 -2.82
C HIS A 85 -14.85 -13.12 -2.19
N VAL A 86 -15.76 -14.00 -1.73
CA VAL A 86 -16.99 -13.60 -1.04
C VAL A 86 -16.70 -12.97 0.32
N ALA A 87 -15.71 -13.49 1.06
CA ALA A 87 -15.27 -12.87 2.31
C ALA A 87 -14.70 -11.47 2.06
N VAL A 88 -13.98 -11.26 0.96
CA VAL A 88 -13.49 -9.93 0.56
C VAL A 88 -14.66 -8.98 0.31
N LEU A 89 -15.67 -9.40 -0.46
CA LEU A 89 -16.90 -8.61 -0.67
C LEU A 89 -17.59 -8.24 0.63
N TYR A 90 -17.77 -9.21 1.53
CA TYR A 90 -18.36 -8.96 2.85
C TYR A 90 -17.62 -7.85 3.61
N HIS A 91 -16.30 -7.82 3.56
CA HIS A 91 -15.52 -6.76 4.21
C HIS A 91 -15.64 -5.41 3.50
N LEU A 92 -15.75 -5.38 2.17
CA LEU A 92 -15.99 -4.13 1.44
C LEU A 92 -17.37 -3.53 1.79
N ASP A 93 -18.41 -4.37 1.85
CA ASP A 93 -19.76 -3.93 2.25
C ASP A 93 -19.81 -3.49 3.71
N ARG A 94 -19.12 -4.24 4.60
CA ARG A 94 -18.97 -3.86 6.01
C ARG A 94 -18.28 -2.51 6.15
N TYR A 95 -17.24 -2.23 5.37
CA TYR A 95 -16.55 -0.94 5.39
C TYR A 95 -17.52 0.20 5.11
N LYS A 96 -18.34 0.09 4.06
CA LYS A 96 -19.36 1.10 3.71
C LYS A 96 -20.37 1.31 4.84
N ALA A 97 -20.89 0.23 5.41
CA ALA A 97 -21.84 0.34 6.50
C ALA A 97 -21.21 1.00 7.75
N PHE A 98 -19.97 0.66 8.08
CA PHE A 98 -19.33 1.09 9.31
C PHE A 98 -18.78 2.51 9.20
N ILE A 99 -18.30 2.93 8.03
CA ILE A 99 -17.88 4.32 7.83
C ILE A 99 -19.05 5.25 8.08
N GLU A 100 -20.29 4.88 7.76
CA GLU A 100 -21.48 5.71 7.99
C GLU A 100 -21.98 5.67 9.44
N ASN A 101 -21.95 4.50 10.07
CA ASN A 101 -22.69 4.26 11.31
C ASN A 101 -21.83 4.13 12.57
N ASP A 102 -20.52 3.87 12.44
CA ASP A 102 -19.60 3.68 13.57
C ASP A 102 -18.55 4.81 13.60
N LYS A 103 -18.70 5.73 14.57
CA LYS A 103 -17.81 6.87 14.74
C LYS A 103 -16.37 6.47 15.03
N ARG A 104 -16.15 5.39 15.79
CA ARG A 104 -14.82 4.91 16.14
C ARG A 104 -14.15 4.31 14.91
N PHE A 105 -14.86 3.41 14.22
CA PHE A 105 -14.37 2.81 12.98
C PHE A 105 -14.02 3.88 11.94
N ARG A 106 -14.88 4.88 11.77
CA ARG A 106 -14.61 6.03 10.89
C ARG A 106 -13.32 6.76 11.25
N ALA A 107 -13.12 7.05 12.53
CA ALA A 107 -11.91 7.74 12.99
C ALA A 107 -10.65 6.91 12.74
N ASP A 108 -10.71 5.60 12.96
CA ASP A 108 -9.61 4.67 12.70
C ASP A 108 -9.30 4.59 11.19
N ALA A 109 -10.33 4.45 10.35
CA ALA A 109 -10.19 4.42 8.90
C ALA A 109 -9.52 5.70 8.37
N ILE A 110 -9.99 6.89 8.77
CA ILE A 110 -9.40 8.17 8.36
C ILE A 110 -7.91 8.25 8.71
N LYS A 111 -7.55 7.89 9.96
CA LYS A 111 -6.15 7.93 10.41
C LYS A 111 -5.26 6.98 9.63
N ILE A 112 -5.75 5.79 9.32
CA ILE A 112 -5.03 4.80 8.53
C ILE A 112 -4.85 5.30 7.09
N THR A 113 -5.90 5.80 6.44
CA THR A 113 -5.81 6.36 5.09
C THR A 113 -4.78 7.50 5.04
N GLN A 114 -4.78 8.39 6.04
CA GLN A 114 -3.78 9.45 6.17
C GLN A 114 -2.35 8.91 6.35
N LEU A 115 -2.17 7.90 7.19
CA LEU A 115 -0.88 7.25 7.41
C LEU A 115 -0.34 6.63 6.11
N ILE A 116 -1.21 5.96 5.35
CA ILE A 116 -0.87 5.35 4.07
C ILE A 116 -0.51 6.43 3.04
N ASN A 117 -1.32 7.49 2.90
CA ASN A 117 -1.01 8.59 1.98
C ASN A 117 0.36 9.21 2.28
N LYS A 118 0.66 9.47 3.56
CA LYS A 118 1.98 9.97 3.97
C LYS A 118 3.13 9.01 3.64
N TYR A 119 2.89 7.70 3.68
CA TYR A 119 3.88 6.71 3.25
C TYR A 119 4.14 6.81 1.75
N TYR A 120 3.09 6.84 0.93
CA TYR A 120 3.22 6.95 -0.52
C TYR A 120 3.84 8.29 -0.97
N GLU A 121 3.49 9.40 -0.33
CA GLU A 121 4.11 10.70 -0.59
C GLU A 121 5.62 10.67 -0.33
N LYS A 122 6.06 10.02 0.75
CA LYS A 122 7.49 9.86 1.05
C LYS A 122 8.20 9.02 -0.01
N THR A 123 7.57 7.95 -0.46
CA THR A 123 8.13 7.08 -1.50
C THR A 123 8.25 7.83 -2.83
N ALA A 124 7.20 8.55 -3.24
CA ALA A 124 7.22 9.36 -4.46
C ALA A 124 8.29 10.46 -4.41
N LYS A 125 8.44 11.16 -3.28
CA LYS A 125 9.51 12.15 -3.08
C LYS A 125 10.90 11.52 -3.15
N LYS A 126 11.08 10.31 -2.58
CA LYS A 126 12.36 9.60 -2.63
C LYS A 126 12.71 9.16 -4.05
N GLU A 127 11.73 8.67 -4.81
CA GLU A 127 11.92 8.31 -6.22
C GLU A 127 12.25 9.53 -7.08
N GLN A 128 11.62 10.68 -6.79
CA GLN A 128 11.94 11.94 -7.45
C GLN A 128 13.37 12.40 -7.12
N LEU A 129 13.78 12.38 -5.85
CA LEU A 129 15.15 12.67 -5.44
C LEU A 129 16.18 11.75 -6.11
N VAL A 130 15.90 10.45 -6.23
CA VAL A 130 16.80 9.53 -6.93
C VAL A 130 16.88 9.86 -8.42
N ARG A 131 15.76 10.19 -9.06
CA ARG A 131 15.76 10.60 -10.47
C ARG A 131 16.53 11.90 -10.67
N ASP A 132 16.22 12.92 -9.88
CA ASP A 132 16.85 14.25 -9.96
C ASP A 132 18.37 14.11 -9.74
N ASN A 133 18.80 13.32 -8.75
CA ASN A 133 20.23 13.05 -8.51
C ASN A 133 20.90 12.24 -9.63
N VAL A 134 20.21 11.26 -10.25
CA VAL A 134 20.72 10.48 -11.40
C VAL A 134 20.82 11.35 -12.67
N PHE A 135 19.89 12.30 -12.85
CA PHE A 135 19.93 13.28 -13.94
C PHE A 135 21.04 14.32 -13.74
N GLU A 136 21.31 14.76 -12.51
CA GLU A 136 22.46 15.62 -12.21
C GLU A 136 23.79 14.89 -12.48
N THR A 137 23.91 13.61 -12.10
CA THR A 137 25.15 12.84 -12.38
C THR A 137 25.38 12.59 -13.88
N GLN A 138 24.31 12.48 -14.69
CA GLN A 138 24.45 12.33 -16.15
C GLN A 138 24.77 13.65 -16.85
N ASN A 139 24.29 14.79 -16.34
CA ASN A 139 24.65 16.10 -16.89
C ASN A 139 26.10 16.51 -16.55
N GLU A 140 26.67 16.05 -15.43
CA GLU A 140 28.10 16.23 -15.13
C GLU A 140 29.01 15.27 -15.92
N GLN A 141 28.51 14.12 -16.39
CA GLN A 141 29.29 13.21 -17.24
C GLN A 141 29.41 13.67 -18.71
N ASP A 142 28.55 14.60 -19.15
CA ASP A 142 28.61 15.18 -20.50
C ASP A 142 29.51 16.44 -20.60
N TYR A 143 30.07 16.91 -19.48
CA TYR A 143 31.11 17.94 -19.48
C TYR A 143 32.30 17.53 -18.60
N GLU A 144 33.41 17.20 -19.27
CA GLU A 144 34.76 16.94 -18.75
C GLU A 144 35.05 15.52 -18.25
N THR A 145 35.57 14.71 -19.17
CA THR A 145 36.35 13.49 -18.90
C THR A 145 37.57 13.78 -18.02
N HIS A 146 37.40 13.68 -16.70
CA HIS A 146 38.50 13.49 -15.74
C HIS A 146 38.17 12.33 -14.78
N PRO A 147 38.63 11.10 -15.09
CA PRO A 147 38.23 9.88 -14.38
C PRO A 147 38.72 9.79 -12.92
N GLU A 148 39.69 10.60 -12.51
CA GLU A 148 40.28 10.53 -11.16
C GLU A 148 39.40 11.20 -10.08
N GLU A 149 38.67 12.28 -10.39
CA GLU A 149 37.81 12.96 -9.39
C GLU A 149 36.49 12.23 -9.10
N VAL A 150 36.05 11.39 -10.03
CA VAL A 150 34.80 10.62 -9.90
C VAL A 150 34.96 9.51 -8.85
N GLN A 151 36.17 8.95 -8.73
CA GLN A 151 36.43 7.83 -7.83
C GLN A 151 36.53 8.27 -6.36
N ASP A 152 37.19 9.40 -6.10
CA ASP A 152 37.32 9.97 -4.75
C ASP A 152 35.96 10.43 -4.18
N LYS A 153 35.08 10.97 -5.03
CA LYS A 153 33.73 11.39 -4.61
C LYS A 153 32.81 10.19 -4.35
N GLN A 154 32.98 9.09 -5.09
CA GLN A 154 32.21 7.86 -4.88
C GLN A 154 32.55 7.18 -3.54
N GLU A 155 33.83 7.19 -3.14
CA GLU A 155 34.27 6.65 -1.85
C GLU A 155 33.77 7.49 -0.66
N ALA A 156 33.78 8.82 -0.76
CA ALA A 156 33.23 9.71 0.27
C ALA A 156 31.72 9.52 0.49
N ILE A 157 30.97 9.23 -0.57
CA ILE A 157 29.52 8.95 -0.48
C ILE A 157 29.27 7.60 0.22
N ASN A 158 30.08 6.58 -0.07
CA ASN A 158 29.95 5.26 0.56
C ASN A 158 30.29 5.28 2.06
N GLU A 159 31.22 6.14 2.49
CA GLU A 159 31.50 6.36 3.92
C GLU A 159 30.35 7.07 4.65
N GLN A 160 29.70 8.05 4.03
CA GLN A 160 28.54 8.74 4.65
C GLN A 160 27.30 7.86 4.77
N ILE A 161 27.10 6.90 3.88
CA ILE A 161 25.98 5.95 3.94
C ILE A 161 26.18 4.89 5.04
N SER A 162 27.42 4.68 5.49
CA SER A 162 27.79 3.64 6.46
C SER A 162 27.77 4.11 7.93
N GLN A 163 27.46 5.39 8.18
CA GLN A 163 27.22 5.96 9.53
C GLN A 163 25.72 6.04 9.84
#